data_AF-R8BS53-F1
#
_entry.id   AF-R8BS53-F1
#
_cell.length_a   1.000
_cell.length_b   1.000
_cell.length_c   1.000
_cell.angle_alpha   90.00
_cell.angle_beta   90.00
_cell.angle_gamma   90.00
#
_symmetry.space_group_name_H-M   'P 1'
#
loop_
_entity.id
_entity.type
_entity.pdbx_description
1 polymer ?
#
loop_
_entity_poly.entity_id
_entity_poly.type
_entity_poly.pdbx_seq_one_letter_code
_entity_poly.pdbx_strand_id
1 'polypeptide(L)'
;MPPTLDLSRTSHSKMIVSPPRINLRRAASYTKDGGPLSSTSSRFGFNHLIFASPPPSPGLPQLVPRPRKPSNTPRPSRVFRFVFWLCGVLLLFYLAVSFVRQGHVVPIMGWASHPHDEYEMVAQDDLPDFPTPIVITDKRGRAKWTVSIPPTYGFPLSLEESADVVAKCGEVSQRVDALHHNGHSISDISLVGSEHKDRYFLDVQEAEEKGFLSGKPEKAQAAMGEKPVCQKSLTYVLESADAGFGRTLMTLWMAYGLAQKEGRAFFVDDTRWAYGEYSAIFDPPPVPACRPPPHHEMLLCPRQARHLVVSSANTKTVFGDMFGESDDDIHSNQKAMFELAHQGYKALFHLNQMDREYVVNRVQEHKAKTQAAEGHAHNGVIVGVHVRHGDLHPSEYQYHGSYIPTNIYTERAREILNTTFELRGAHRGEDKVAKDHSLLVLASDDPMVFDSEEFRGATPAQELIRLASKTTIQQVNPDRSVMHKYVDETFGWEGGFFAAMFWNLGLSSESAVSANKSPEAKNVPSSETVRLRSLVGRAYMMDLAVLADLSDVVICTVSAMGCRLLGVMMGWERAIHHGNWVNVDGHLEWSGVAW
;
A
#
# COMPACT_ATOMS: atom_id res chain seq x y z
N MET A 1 -28.70 14.19 -13.18
CA MET A 1 -28.17 13.71 -11.88
C MET A 1 -27.06 12.74 -12.19
N PRO A 2 -25.83 12.95 -11.68
CA PRO A 2 -24.75 11.99 -11.82
C PRO A 2 -25.13 10.69 -11.08
N PRO A 3 -24.65 9.51 -11.54
CA PRO A 3 -24.90 8.26 -10.86
C PRO A 3 -24.19 8.26 -9.50
N THR A 4 -24.93 8.51 -8.43
CA THR A 4 -24.48 8.16 -7.09
C THR A 4 -24.33 6.64 -7.01
N LEU A 5 -23.33 6.15 -6.28
CA LEU A 5 -23.17 4.73 -6.03
C LEU A 5 -24.26 4.30 -5.03
N ASP A 6 -25.49 4.21 -5.56
CA ASP A 6 -26.71 3.98 -4.81
C ASP A 6 -26.85 2.49 -4.55
N LEU A 7 -26.42 2.07 -3.37
CA LEU A 7 -26.51 0.69 -2.90
C LEU A 7 -27.97 0.22 -2.74
N SER A 8 -28.97 1.13 -2.78
CA SER A 8 -30.39 0.80 -2.57
C SER A 8 -31.05 0.05 -3.73
N ARG A 9 -30.50 0.16 -4.96
CA ARG A 9 -31.06 -0.49 -6.16
C ARG A 9 -30.60 -1.94 -6.35
N THR A 10 -29.64 -2.40 -5.54
CA THR A 10 -29.27 -3.81 -5.48
C THR A 10 -30.38 -4.57 -4.74
N SER A 11 -30.83 -5.72 -5.24
CA SER A 11 -31.86 -6.48 -4.54
C SER A 11 -31.33 -6.93 -3.17
N HIS A 12 -31.71 -6.20 -2.13
CA HIS A 12 -31.53 -6.52 -0.70
C HIS A 12 -30.25 -7.32 -0.36
N SER A 13 -29.08 -6.71 -0.55
CA SER A 13 -27.83 -7.21 0.04
C SER A 13 -27.83 -6.91 1.54
N LYS A 14 -28.13 -7.92 2.37
CA LYS A 14 -27.91 -7.86 3.81
C LYS A 14 -26.40 -7.84 4.08
N MET A 15 -25.88 -6.66 4.39
CA MET A 15 -24.49 -6.44 4.79
C MET A 15 -24.35 -6.80 6.28
N ILE A 16 -23.78 -7.95 6.59
CA ILE A 16 -23.39 -8.29 7.97
C ILE A 16 -21.90 -7.97 8.10
N VAL A 17 -21.59 -6.73 8.45
CA VAL A 17 -20.28 -6.42 9.06
C VAL A 17 -20.46 -6.70 10.53
N SER A 18 -19.84 -7.77 11.04
CA SER A 18 -19.63 -7.89 12.48
C SER A 18 -18.79 -6.69 12.89
N PRO A 19 -19.31 -5.74 13.68
CA PRO A 19 -18.46 -4.67 14.16
C PRO A 19 -17.33 -5.34 14.95
N PRO A 20 -16.07 -4.87 14.87
CA PRO A 20 -15.10 -5.13 15.93
C PRO A 20 -15.50 -4.33 17.16
N ARG A 21 -16.76 -4.45 17.61
CA ARG A 21 -17.06 -4.34 19.01
C ARG A 21 -16.46 -5.60 19.60
N ILE A 22 -15.30 -5.43 20.23
CA ILE A 22 -14.94 -6.19 21.42
C ILE A 22 -16.16 -6.12 22.34
N ASN A 23 -17.11 -7.03 22.13
CA ASN A 23 -18.10 -7.39 23.11
C ASN A 23 -17.31 -8.27 24.06
N LEU A 24 -16.88 -7.69 25.18
CA LEU A 24 -16.63 -8.43 26.40
C LEU A 24 -17.97 -9.05 26.88
N ARG A 25 -18.56 -9.93 26.07
CA ARG A 25 -19.53 -10.91 26.53
C ARG A 25 -18.75 -12.19 26.74
N ARG A 26 -18.24 -12.28 27.96
CA ARG A 26 -17.72 -13.49 28.59
C ARG A 26 -18.64 -14.66 28.23
N ALA A 27 -18.09 -15.67 27.57
CA ALA A 27 -18.72 -16.97 27.40
C ALA A 27 -19.07 -17.51 28.80
N ALA A 28 -20.36 -17.62 29.08
CA ALA A 28 -20.86 -18.30 30.27
C ALA A 28 -21.06 -19.78 29.91
N SER A 29 -20.21 -20.65 30.44
CA SER A 29 -20.42 -22.08 30.43
C SER A 29 -20.09 -22.63 31.83
N TYR A 30 -21.14 -23.12 32.51
CA TYR A 30 -21.14 -23.97 33.73
C TYR A 30 -20.49 -23.34 34.99
N THR A 31 -21.04 -23.32 36.20
CA THR A 31 -22.11 -24.11 36.84
C THR A 31 -22.41 -23.47 38.22
N LYS A 32 -23.67 -23.61 38.66
CA LYS A 32 -24.14 -23.71 40.06
C LYS A 32 -23.99 -22.50 41.02
N ASP A 33 -25.17 -21.96 41.35
CA ASP A 33 -25.72 -21.83 42.71
C ASP A 33 -26.32 -20.44 43.04
N GLY A 34 -27.61 -20.47 43.43
CA GLY A 34 -28.11 -19.64 44.54
C GLY A 34 -28.80 -18.31 44.22
N GLY A 35 -30.08 -18.36 43.84
CA GLY A 35 -31.14 -17.50 44.39
C GLY A 35 -31.29 -16.05 43.87
N PRO A 36 -32.52 -15.50 43.79
CA PRO A 36 -32.76 -14.13 43.33
C PRO A 36 -32.76 -13.16 44.52
N LEU A 37 -32.15 -11.99 44.37
CA LEU A 37 -32.42 -10.85 45.25
C LEU A 37 -32.56 -9.57 44.43
N SER A 38 -33.73 -8.96 44.61
CA SER A 38 -34.17 -7.70 44.06
C SER A 38 -33.28 -6.51 44.43
N SER A 39 -33.29 -5.51 43.55
CA SER A 39 -33.31 -4.06 43.78
C SER A 39 -32.44 -3.44 44.89
N THR A 40 -31.71 -2.39 44.49
CA THR A 40 -31.00 -1.37 45.27
C THR A 40 -29.51 -1.65 45.56
N SER A 41 -28.62 -0.96 44.85
CA SER A 41 -27.62 -0.04 45.43
C SER A 41 -26.54 0.31 44.43
N SER A 42 -26.29 1.61 44.32
CA SER A 42 -25.18 2.26 43.67
C SER A 42 -23.84 1.82 44.24
N ARG A 43 -22.87 1.47 43.38
CA ARG A 43 -21.45 1.44 43.76
C ARG A 43 -20.60 2.12 42.69
N PHE A 44 -20.24 3.37 42.98
CA PHE A 44 -19.16 4.12 42.36
C PHE A 44 -17.81 3.48 42.75
N GLY A 45 -16.94 3.24 41.77
CA GLY A 45 -15.60 2.68 41.97
C GLY A 45 -14.52 3.77 42.06
N PHE A 46 -13.80 3.82 43.18
CA PHE A 46 -12.74 4.78 43.50
C PHE A 46 -11.35 4.37 42.96
N ASN A 47 -11.24 3.96 41.70
CA ASN A 47 -9.93 3.60 41.12
C ASN A 47 -9.18 4.77 40.46
N HIS A 48 -9.71 5.99 40.52
CA HIS A 48 -9.09 7.19 39.92
C HIS A 48 -8.41 8.13 40.93
N LEU A 49 -8.24 7.71 42.20
CA LEU A 49 -7.61 8.53 43.25
C LEU A 49 -6.16 8.16 43.57
N ILE A 50 -5.51 7.25 42.83
CA ILE A 50 -4.15 6.80 43.19
C ILE A 50 -3.04 7.37 42.29
N PHE A 51 -3.35 7.89 41.09
CA PHE A 51 -2.32 8.54 40.25
C PHE A 51 -2.89 9.69 39.42
N ALA A 52 -3.09 10.85 40.04
CA ALA A 52 -3.20 12.12 39.34
C ALA A 52 -2.62 13.21 40.23
N SER A 53 -1.38 13.61 39.94
CA SER A 53 -0.80 14.87 40.42
C SER A 53 -1.63 16.04 39.87
N PRO A 54 -2.10 16.98 40.71
CA PRO A 54 -2.85 18.14 40.22
C PRO A 54 -1.93 19.15 39.48
N PRO A 55 -2.48 19.93 38.52
CA PRO A 55 -1.73 20.95 37.81
C PRO A 55 -1.31 22.11 38.74
N PRO A 56 -0.14 22.73 38.52
CA PRO A 56 0.34 23.80 39.39
C PRO A 56 -0.45 25.09 39.15
N SER A 57 -0.93 25.71 40.24
CA SER A 57 -1.45 27.09 40.26
C SER A 57 -0.56 27.94 41.20
N PRO A 58 -0.48 29.26 40.98
CA PRO A 58 0.74 30.04 41.24
C PRO A 58 0.93 30.35 42.73
N GLY A 59 2.08 29.98 43.28
CA GLY A 59 2.44 30.21 44.68
C GLY A 59 3.30 31.46 44.86
N LEU A 60 2.86 32.37 45.73
CA LEU A 60 3.66 33.47 46.30
C LEU A 60 4.90 32.93 47.04
N PRO A 61 6.01 33.70 47.11
CA PRO A 61 7.26 33.22 47.67
C PRO A 61 7.18 33.11 49.19
N GLN A 62 7.37 31.90 49.72
CA GLN A 62 7.42 31.66 51.16
C GLN A 62 8.88 31.65 51.64
N LEU A 63 9.28 32.70 52.37
CA LEU A 63 10.53 32.78 53.11
C LEU A 63 10.43 31.85 54.33
N VAL A 64 11.17 30.73 54.31
CA VAL A 64 11.85 30.04 55.44
C VAL A 64 12.04 28.55 55.07
N PRO A 65 13.29 28.02 55.06
CA PRO A 65 13.52 26.60 54.80
C PRO A 65 13.19 25.73 56.03
N ARG A 66 12.41 24.66 55.83
CA ARG A 66 12.18 23.62 56.85
C ARG A 66 13.38 22.66 56.95
N PRO A 67 13.73 22.17 58.16
CA PRO A 67 14.87 21.28 58.37
C PRO A 67 14.60 19.86 57.83
N ARG A 68 15.61 19.28 57.18
CA ARG A 68 15.60 17.90 56.64
C ARG A 68 15.68 16.89 57.80
N LYS A 69 14.71 15.96 57.89
CA LYS A 69 14.86 14.71 58.66
C LYS A 69 15.72 13.71 57.85
N PRO A 70 16.68 13.00 58.47
CA PRO A 70 17.45 11.97 57.78
C PRO A 70 16.58 10.72 57.55
N SER A 71 16.44 10.30 56.30
CA SER A 71 15.82 9.02 55.96
C SER A 71 16.82 7.88 56.18
N ASN A 72 16.67 7.14 57.26
CA ASN A 72 17.33 5.86 57.47
C ASN A 72 16.61 4.77 56.67
N THR A 73 17.02 4.58 55.42
CA THR A 73 16.79 3.32 54.69
C THR A 73 18.15 2.72 54.33
N PRO A 74 18.42 1.44 54.65
CA PRO A 74 19.70 0.83 54.35
C PRO A 74 19.84 0.72 52.82
N ARG A 75 20.76 1.52 52.25
CA ARG A 75 21.14 1.41 50.84
C ARG A 75 21.79 0.04 50.63
N PRO A 76 21.39 -0.75 49.59
CA PRO A 76 22.09 -1.98 49.27
C PRO A 76 23.57 -1.65 49.06
N SER A 77 24.43 -2.43 49.71
CA SER A 77 25.86 -2.14 49.78
C SER A 77 26.43 -1.95 48.38
N ARG A 78 27.35 -1.00 48.22
CA ARG A 78 28.06 -0.76 46.94
C ARG A 78 28.66 -2.05 46.37
N VAL A 79 28.97 -3.01 47.25
CA VAL A 79 29.44 -4.36 46.94
C VAL A 79 28.43 -5.15 46.13
N PHE A 80 27.14 -5.14 46.49
CA PHE A 80 26.10 -5.86 45.73
C PHE A 80 25.92 -5.32 44.31
N ARG A 81 26.01 -3.99 44.14
CA ARG A 81 26.03 -3.37 42.81
C ARG A 81 27.26 -3.75 42.01
N PHE A 82 28.43 -3.81 42.66
CA PHE A 82 29.68 -4.17 41.99
C PHE A 82 29.71 -5.65 41.58
N VAL A 83 29.21 -6.54 42.44
CA VAL A 83 29.07 -7.97 42.15
C VAL A 83 28.08 -8.18 41.00
N PHE A 84 26.94 -7.49 41.00
CA PHE A 84 25.98 -7.59 39.90
C PHE A 84 26.58 -7.09 38.57
N TRP A 85 27.35 -6.00 38.60
CA TRP A 85 28.03 -5.49 37.43
C TRP A 85 29.13 -6.44 36.92
N LEU A 86 29.93 -7.01 37.83
CA LEU A 86 30.96 -7.99 37.49
C LEU A 86 30.36 -9.27 36.89
N CYS A 87 29.27 -9.78 37.47
CA CYS A 87 28.54 -10.93 36.93
C CYS A 87 27.94 -10.63 35.55
N GLY A 88 27.39 -9.43 35.34
CA GLY A 88 26.88 -8.99 34.04
C GLY A 88 27.98 -8.91 32.97
N VAL A 89 29.15 -8.37 33.31
CA VAL A 89 30.29 -8.29 32.39
C VAL A 89 30.86 -9.67 32.07
N LEU A 90 30.97 -10.55 33.07
CA LEU A 90 31.42 -11.93 32.85
C LEU A 90 30.43 -12.73 32.00
N LEU A 91 29.13 -12.51 32.17
CA LEU A 91 28.09 -13.13 31.33
C LEU A 91 28.19 -12.61 29.88
N LEU A 92 28.34 -11.30 29.68
CA LEU A 92 28.53 -10.71 28.36
C LEU A 92 29.79 -11.23 27.68
N PHE A 93 30.90 -11.36 28.43
CA PHE A 93 32.14 -11.89 27.89
C PHE A 93 32.03 -13.38 27.58
N TYR A 94 31.37 -14.17 28.44
CA TYR A 94 31.10 -15.57 28.18
C TYR A 94 30.21 -15.76 26.94
N LEU A 95 29.15 -14.96 26.81
CA LEU A 95 28.30 -14.96 25.63
C LEU A 95 29.09 -14.56 24.39
N ALA A 96 29.88 -13.49 24.42
CA ALA A 96 30.72 -13.06 23.29
C ALA A 96 31.74 -14.12 22.87
N VAL A 97 32.40 -14.79 23.82
CA VAL A 97 33.34 -15.89 23.53
C VAL A 97 32.61 -17.14 23.05
N SER A 98 31.43 -17.44 23.58
CA SER A 98 30.58 -18.53 23.10
C SER A 98 30.09 -18.26 21.68
N PHE A 99 29.74 -17.00 21.37
CA PHE A 99 29.38 -16.54 20.03
C PHE A 99 30.52 -16.73 19.03
N VAL A 100 31.73 -16.32 19.39
CA VAL A 100 32.93 -16.50 18.55
C VAL A 100 33.31 -17.97 18.40
N ARG A 101 33.12 -18.79 19.44
CA ARG A 101 33.44 -20.24 19.39
C ARG A 101 32.40 -21.09 18.68
N GLN A 102 31.12 -20.73 18.76
CA GLN A 102 30.03 -21.52 18.18
C GLN A 102 29.69 -21.08 16.75
N GLY A 103 30.23 -19.97 16.24
CA GLY A 103 29.99 -19.51 14.87
C GLY A 103 28.53 -19.17 14.55
N HIS A 104 27.64 -19.20 15.55
CA HIS A 104 26.23 -18.89 15.38
C HIS A 104 26.04 -17.38 15.39
N VAL A 105 25.80 -16.82 14.22
CA VAL A 105 25.29 -15.45 14.07
C VAL A 105 23.84 -15.44 14.59
N VAL A 106 23.50 -14.55 15.52
CA VAL A 106 22.07 -14.30 15.82
C VAL A 106 21.48 -13.60 14.61
N PRO A 107 20.45 -14.15 13.94
CA PRO A 107 19.74 -13.37 12.95
C PRO A 107 19.08 -12.20 13.67
N ILE A 108 19.38 -10.99 13.19
CA ILE A 108 18.64 -9.79 13.55
C ILE A 108 17.17 -10.08 13.26
N MET A 109 16.34 -9.86 14.28
CA MET A 109 14.93 -10.21 14.35
C MET A 109 14.12 -9.49 13.24
N GLY A 110 14.08 -10.07 12.04
CA GLY A 110 13.14 -9.71 10.99
C GLY A 110 11.82 -10.41 11.21
N TRP A 111 10.82 -9.70 11.71
CA TRP A 111 9.45 -10.22 11.85
C TRP A 111 8.76 -10.27 10.49
N ALA A 112 8.98 -11.36 9.74
CA ALA A 112 8.04 -11.94 8.77
C ALA A 112 8.70 -13.12 8.05
N SER A 113 8.75 -14.28 8.69
CA SER A 113 8.86 -15.59 8.03
C SER A 113 8.39 -16.63 9.02
N HIS A 114 7.50 -17.52 8.60
CA HIS A 114 7.08 -18.66 9.41
C HIS A 114 8.30 -19.45 9.90
N PRO A 115 8.28 -19.96 11.14
CA PRO A 115 9.43 -20.65 11.72
C PRO A 115 9.65 -22.00 11.02
N HIS A 116 10.86 -22.18 10.47
CA HIS A 116 11.53 -23.45 10.18
C HIS A 116 10.66 -24.60 9.66
N ASP A 117 10.42 -24.63 8.36
CA ASP A 117 10.62 -25.87 7.59
C ASP A 117 11.79 -25.57 6.66
N GLU A 118 12.96 -26.16 6.93
CA GLU A 118 14.06 -26.12 5.96
C GLU A 118 13.56 -26.75 4.66
N TYR A 119 13.58 -26.01 3.55
CA TYR A 119 13.20 -26.57 2.25
C TYR A 119 14.11 -27.76 1.91
N GLU A 120 13.56 -28.96 2.04
CA GLU A 120 14.26 -30.19 1.72
C GLU A 120 14.33 -30.36 0.20
N MET A 121 15.47 -30.02 -0.37
CA MET A 121 15.75 -30.32 -1.78
C MET A 121 15.90 -31.84 -1.93
N VAL A 122 14.86 -32.49 -2.43
CA VAL A 122 14.87 -33.92 -2.74
C VAL A 122 15.40 -34.12 -4.16
N ALA A 123 16.44 -34.92 -4.32
CA ALA A 123 16.89 -35.36 -5.63
C ALA A 123 15.85 -36.34 -6.21
N GLN A 124 15.14 -35.91 -7.25
CA GLN A 124 14.20 -36.73 -8.00
C GLN A 124 14.62 -36.76 -9.47
N ASP A 125 14.45 -37.91 -10.12
CA ASP A 125 14.77 -38.08 -11.54
C ASP A 125 13.70 -37.44 -12.45
N ASP A 126 12.47 -37.26 -11.94
CA ASP A 126 11.34 -36.67 -12.66
C ASP A 126 11.15 -35.19 -12.29
N LEU A 127 10.73 -34.37 -13.26
CA LEU A 127 10.39 -32.96 -13.04
C LEU A 127 9.04 -32.84 -12.30
N PRO A 128 8.91 -31.89 -11.34
CA PRO A 128 7.67 -31.68 -10.62
C PRO A 128 6.55 -31.18 -11.54
N ASP A 129 5.30 -31.55 -11.24
CA ASP A 129 4.08 -31.12 -11.94
C ASP A 129 3.51 -29.79 -11.40
N PHE A 130 4.30 -29.08 -10.60
CA PHE A 130 4.01 -27.75 -10.07
C PHE A 130 5.23 -26.82 -10.22
N PRO A 131 5.02 -25.48 -10.25
CA PRO A 131 6.10 -24.50 -10.35
C PRO A 131 7.10 -24.64 -9.21
N THR A 132 8.37 -24.90 -9.50
CA THR A 132 9.39 -25.07 -8.46
C THR A 132 10.79 -24.76 -8.97
N PRO A 133 11.62 -24.03 -8.20
CA PRO A 133 13.04 -23.90 -8.49
C PRO A 133 13.77 -25.23 -8.31
N ILE A 134 14.60 -25.60 -9.27
CA ILE A 134 15.33 -26.87 -9.30
C ILE A 134 16.83 -26.62 -9.46
N VAL A 135 17.64 -27.51 -8.86
CA VAL A 135 19.10 -27.51 -9.03
C VAL A 135 19.47 -28.52 -10.11
N ILE A 136 20.26 -28.07 -11.07
CA ILE A 136 20.73 -28.84 -12.22
C ILE A 136 22.25 -28.97 -12.15
N THR A 137 22.77 -30.14 -12.51
CA THR A 137 24.21 -30.35 -12.65
C THR A 137 24.61 -30.23 -14.13
N ASP A 138 25.50 -29.29 -14.45
CA ASP A 138 26.09 -29.12 -15.79
C ASP A 138 26.91 -30.37 -16.16
N LYS A 139 27.19 -30.59 -17.46
CA LYS A 139 28.04 -31.68 -17.97
C LYS A 139 29.45 -31.69 -17.35
N ARG A 140 29.86 -30.56 -16.77
CA ARG A 140 31.13 -30.36 -16.06
C ARG A 140 31.06 -30.64 -14.55
N GLY A 141 29.93 -31.15 -14.04
CA GLY A 141 29.72 -31.42 -12.62
C GLY A 141 29.46 -30.18 -11.76
N ARG A 142 29.15 -29.03 -12.38
CA ARG A 142 28.90 -27.77 -11.67
C ARG A 142 27.42 -27.58 -11.40
N ALA A 143 27.07 -27.24 -10.17
CA ALA A 143 25.70 -26.92 -9.80
C ALA A 143 25.24 -25.59 -10.45
N LYS A 144 24.02 -25.58 -10.97
CA LYS A 144 23.29 -24.43 -11.48
C LYS A 144 21.84 -24.56 -11.04
N TRP A 145 21.02 -23.54 -11.22
CA TRP A 145 19.61 -23.64 -10.93
C TRP A 145 18.74 -22.95 -11.98
N THR A 146 17.50 -23.42 -12.11
CA THR A 146 16.46 -22.84 -12.97
C THR A 146 15.11 -22.99 -12.29
N VAL A 147 14.03 -22.48 -12.89
CA VAL A 147 12.67 -22.68 -12.41
C VAL A 147 11.93 -23.57 -13.39
N SER A 148 11.39 -24.69 -12.91
CA SER A 148 10.54 -25.58 -13.70
C SER A 148 9.09 -25.15 -13.53
N ILE A 149 8.43 -24.76 -14.63
CA ILE A 149 6.99 -24.50 -14.67
C ILE A 149 6.37 -25.43 -15.72
N PRO A 150 5.44 -26.33 -15.33
CA PRO A 150 4.83 -27.23 -16.30
C PRO A 150 4.06 -26.45 -17.38
N PRO A 151 4.18 -26.79 -18.68
CA PRO A 151 3.48 -26.08 -19.75
C PRO A 151 1.95 -26.12 -19.68
N THR A 152 1.39 -27.07 -18.94
CA THR A 152 -0.06 -27.25 -18.71
C THR A 152 -0.54 -26.54 -17.45
N TYR A 153 0.36 -25.95 -16.66
CA TYR A 153 0.02 -25.30 -15.40
C TYR A 153 -0.71 -23.96 -15.64
N GLY A 154 -1.64 -23.63 -14.74
CA GLY A 154 -2.43 -22.39 -14.83
C GLY A 154 -1.55 -21.14 -14.67
N PHE A 155 -1.91 -20.06 -15.35
CA PHE A 155 -1.23 -18.77 -15.24
C PHE A 155 -2.27 -17.64 -15.18
N PRO A 156 -2.03 -16.55 -14.43
CA PRO A 156 -0.89 -16.34 -13.52
C PRO A 156 -0.94 -17.26 -12.29
N LEU A 157 0.22 -17.53 -11.69
CA LEU A 157 0.30 -18.25 -10.40
C LEU A 157 -0.47 -17.47 -9.33
N SER A 158 -1.18 -18.16 -8.44
CA SER A 158 -1.88 -17.49 -7.33
C SER A 158 -0.90 -16.74 -6.41
N LEU A 159 -1.43 -15.85 -5.57
CA LEU A 159 -0.58 -15.09 -4.64
C LEU A 159 0.24 -15.97 -3.70
N GLU A 160 -0.37 -17.05 -3.19
CA GLU A 160 0.27 -18.01 -2.28
C GLU A 160 1.36 -18.80 -3.00
N GLU A 161 1.07 -19.33 -4.19
CA GLU A 161 2.05 -20.04 -5.03
C GLU A 161 3.20 -19.10 -5.44
N SER A 162 2.87 -17.85 -5.79
CA SER A 162 3.88 -16.85 -6.16
C SER A 162 4.82 -16.56 -5.01
N ALA A 163 4.28 -16.38 -3.79
CA ALA A 163 5.10 -16.12 -2.60
C ALA A 163 5.98 -17.33 -2.25
N ASP A 164 5.44 -18.54 -2.34
CA ASP A 164 6.17 -19.80 -2.10
C ASP A 164 7.33 -19.99 -3.10
N VAL A 165 7.07 -19.82 -4.40
CA VAL A 165 8.11 -19.93 -5.44
C VAL A 165 9.21 -18.89 -5.24
N VAL A 166 8.85 -17.65 -4.89
CA VAL A 166 9.81 -16.56 -4.67
C VAL A 166 10.69 -16.83 -3.44
N ALA A 167 10.12 -17.33 -2.35
CA ALA A 167 10.88 -17.72 -1.17
C ALA A 167 11.89 -18.84 -1.49
N LYS A 168 11.41 -19.91 -2.16
CA LYS A 168 12.26 -21.04 -2.57
C LYS A 168 13.37 -20.63 -3.55
N CYS A 169 13.13 -19.67 -4.44
CA CYS A 169 14.16 -19.13 -5.33
C CYS A 169 15.36 -18.56 -4.55
N GLY A 170 15.10 -17.82 -3.47
CA GLY A 170 16.15 -17.25 -2.62
C GLY A 170 16.99 -18.34 -1.95
N GLU A 171 16.34 -19.35 -1.39
CA GLU A 171 17.00 -20.48 -0.72
C GLU A 171 17.82 -21.33 -1.70
N VAL A 172 17.27 -21.65 -2.87
CA VAL A 172 17.97 -22.42 -3.91
C VAL A 172 19.18 -21.66 -4.44
N SER A 173 19.04 -20.36 -4.70
CA SER A 173 20.14 -19.50 -5.15
C SER A 173 21.29 -19.49 -4.13
N GLN A 174 20.99 -19.25 -2.85
CA GLN A 174 21.98 -19.26 -1.77
C GLN A 174 22.65 -20.63 -1.60
N ARG A 175 21.88 -21.72 -1.73
CA ARG A 175 22.41 -23.08 -1.61
C ARG A 175 23.32 -23.44 -2.77
N VAL A 176 23.00 -23.05 -4.00
CA VAL A 176 23.89 -23.25 -5.15
C VAL A 176 25.16 -22.43 -5.01
N ASP A 177 25.06 -21.19 -4.55
CA ASP A 177 26.24 -20.35 -4.29
C ASP A 177 27.17 -21.00 -3.24
N ALA A 178 26.61 -21.51 -2.14
CA ALA A 178 27.35 -22.24 -1.11
C ALA A 178 28.03 -23.53 -1.63
N LEU A 179 27.47 -24.20 -2.65
CA LEU A 179 28.10 -25.37 -3.28
C LEU A 179 29.34 -25.00 -4.11
N HIS A 180 29.44 -23.77 -4.62
CA HIS A 180 30.62 -23.29 -5.35
C HIS A 180 31.70 -22.73 -4.43
N HIS A 181 31.29 -22.16 -3.29
CA HIS A 181 32.20 -21.63 -2.28
C HIS A 181 32.50 -22.70 -1.22
N ASN A 182 33.50 -23.55 -1.48
CA ASN A 182 34.01 -24.63 -0.60
C ASN A 182 34.10 -24.24 0.90
N GLY A 183 32.99 -24.32 1.67
CA GLY A 183 32.90 -24.32 3.14
C GLY A 183 33.66 -23.27 3.97
N HIS A 184 34.44 -22.38 3.35
CA HIS A 184 35.44 -21.52 3.96
C HIS A 184 35.63 -20.26 3.12
N SER A 185 34.62 -19.40 3.11
CA SER A 185 34.84 -17.95 3.05
C SER A 185 33.65 -17.24 3.69
N ILE A 186 33.81 -16.81 4.94
CA ILE A 186 32.91 -15.83 5.58
C ILE A 186 33.35 -14.45 5.09
N SER A 187 33.18 -14.23 3.79
CA SER A 187 33.40 -12.93 3.15
C SER A 187 32.44 -12.85 1.96
N ASP A 188 31.18 -12.99 2.30
CA ASP A 188 30.00 -12.45 1.64
C ASP A 188 28.83 -13.06 2.41
N ILE A 189 28.60 -12.57 3.64
CA ILE A 189 27.20 -12.46 4.07
C ILE A 189 26.65 -11.42 3.09
N SER A 190 26.29 -11.90 1.91
CA SER A 190 25.51 -11.17 0.94
C SER A 190 24.18 -10.95 1.64
N LEU A 191 24.12 -9.85 2.40
CA LEU A 191 22.90 -9.10 2.57
C LEU A 191 22.27 -9.11 1.17
N VAL A 192 21.13 -9.78 1.05
CA VAL A 192 20.20 -9.66 -0.08
C VAL A 192 20.14 -8.17 -0.41
N GLY A 193 20.81 -7.71 -1.48
CA GLY A 193 21.02 -6.27 -1.62
C GLY A 193 22.24 -5.79 -2.39
N SER A 194 22.66 -6.49 -3.44
CA SER A 194 23.44 -5.83 -4.48
C SER A 194 23.03 -6.37 -5.83
N GLU A 195 23.15 -5.55 -6.86
CA GLU A 195 22.81 -5.76 -8.28
C GLU A 195 23.64 -6.89 -8.93
N HIS A 196 23.82 -8.01 -8.22
CA HIS A 196 24.61 -9.14 -8.60
C HIS A 196 23.72 -10.07 -9.38
N LYS A 197 23.92 -10.03 -10.70
CA LYS A 197 23.41 -11.06 -11.60
C LYS A 197 23.82 -12.43 -11.04
N ASP A 198 22.86 -13.25 -10.62
CA ASP A 198 23.12 -14.61 -10.15
C ASP A 198 23.86 -15.36 -11.27
N ARG A 199 25.11 -15.74 -10.99
CA ARG A 199 26.02 -16.35 -11.97
C ARG A 199 25.67 -17.80 -12.28
N TYR A 200 24.91 -18.45 -11.41
CA TYR A 200 24.57 -19.86 -11.48
C TYR A 200 23.14 -20.11 -11.95
N PHE A 201 22.32 -19.06 -12.03
CA PHE A 201 21.01 -19.13 -12.68
C PHE A 201 21.12 -19.45 -14.18
N LEU A 202 20.27 -20.35 -14.64
CA LEU A 202 20.09 -20.77 -16.01
C LEU A 202 18.65 -20.47 -16.44
N ASP A 203 18.46 -19.61 -17.44
CA ASP A 203 17.13 -19.25 -17.94
C ASP A 203 16.38 -20.49 -18.51
N VAL A 204 15.04 -20.48 -18.45
CA VAL A 204 14.20 -21.63 -18.86
C VAL A 204 14.52 -22.06 -20.29
N GLN A 205 14.63 -21.10 -21.24
CA GLN A 205 14.93 -21.46 -22.62
C GLN A 205 16.32 -22.11 -22.73
N GLU A 206 17.33 -21.58 -22.03
CA GLU A 206 18.67 -22.17 -22.06
C GLU A 206 18.70 -23.56 -21.40
N ALA A 207 17.83 -23.80 -20.42
CA ALA A 207 17.67 -25.10 -19.77
C ALA A 207 16.98 -26.11 -20.70
N GLU A 208 15.97 -25.69 -21.45
CA GLU A 208 15.31 -26.49 -22.49
C GLU A 208 16.27 -26.84 -23.64
N GLU A 209 17.05 -25.86 -24.14
CA GLU A 209 18.05 -26.07 -25.20
C GLU A 209 19.13 -27.08 -24.79
N LYS A 210 19.45 -27.14 -23.49
CA LYS A 210 20.42 -28.11 -22.94
C LYS A 210 19.80 -29.46 -22.58
N GLY A 211 18.49 -29.61 -22.73
CA GLY A 211 17.74 -30.83 -22.44
C GLY A 211 17.50 -31.10 -20.96
N PHE A 212 17.56 -30.05 -20.11
CA PHE A 212 17.27 -30.18 -18.68
C PHE A 212 15.79 -30.01 -18.35
N LEU A 213 15.06 -29.26 -19.19
CA LEU A 213 13.61 -29.06 -19.06
C LEU A 213 12.90 -29.60 -20.30
N SER A 214 11.69 -30.12 -20.09
CA SER A 214 10.80 -30.56 -21.16
C SER A 214 10.17 -29.35 -21.84
N GLY A 215 10.79 -28.86 -22.92
CA GLY A 215 10.17 -27.90 -23.81
C GLY A 215 8.95 -28.50 -24.54
N LYS A 216 8.06 -27.65 -25.08
CA LYS A 216 6.95 -28.13 -25.90
C LYS A 216 7.43 -29.00 -27.07
N PRO A 217 6.64 -30.02 -27.48
CA PRO A 217 6.90 -30.75 -28.72
C PRO A 217 6.92 -29.76 -29.91
N GLU A 218 7.88 -29.96 -30.81
CA GLU A 218 8.02 -29.20 -32.05
C GLU A 218 6.66 -29.00 -32.74
N LYS A 219 6.39 -27.75 -33.15
CA LYS A 219 5.28 -27.30 -34.04
C LYS A 219 3.95 -26.99 -33.37
N ALA A 220 3.90 -25.92 -32.58
CA ALA A 220 2.84 -24.94 -32.82
C ALA A 220 3.33 -24.05 -33.98
N GLN A 221 2.95 -24.39 -35.21
CA GLN A 221 3.14 -23.51 -36.36
C GLN A 221 2.60 -22.13 -35.97
N ALA A 222 3.46 -21.13 -35.91
CA ALA A 222 3.03 -19.73 -35.88
C ALA A 222 2.03 -19.57 -37.02
N ALA A 223 0.78 -19.23 -36.69
CA ALA A 223 -0.20 -18.96 -37.72
C ALA A 223 0.39 -17.83 -38.58
N MET A 224 0.35 -17.98 -39.91
CA MET A 224 0.84 -16.97 -40.85
C MET A 224 0.24 -15.60 -40.47
N GLY A 225 1.08 -14.68 -39.97
CA GLY A 225 0.67 -13.35 -39.51
C GLY A 225 0.83 -13.07 -38.01
N GLU A 226 1.20 -14.05 -37.19
CA GLU A 226 1.44 -13.82 -35.75
C GLU A 226 2.80 -13.13 -35.47
N LYS A 227 2.79 -12.11 -34.60
CA LYS A 227 3.99 -11.41 -34.14
C LYS A 227 5.00 -12.40 -33.50
N PRO A 228 6.31 -12.16 -33.61
CA PRO A 228 7.31 -12.99 -32.93
C PRO A 228 7.18 -12.87 -31.41
N VAL A 229 7.63 -13.90 -30.68
CA VAL A 229 7.75 -13.86 -29.21
C VAL A 229 8.77 -12.78 -28.83
N CYS A 230 8.47 -12.04 -27.76
CA CYS A 230 9.41 -11.03 -27.25
C CYS A 230 10.75 -11.66 -26.88
N GLN A 231 11.85 -10.95 -27.12
CA GLN A 231 13.17 -11.42 -26.65
C GLN A 231 13.35 -11.23 -25.14
N LYS A 232 12.79 -10.16 -24.59
CA LYS A 232 12.69 -9.92 -23.15
C LYS A 232 11.35 -9.27 -22.86
N SER A 233 10.74 -9.66 -21.76
CA SER A 233 9.49 -9.05 -21.32
C SER A 233 9.44 -8.87 -19.81
N LEU A 234 8.55 -7.98 -19.39
CA LEU A 234 8.10 -7.80 -18.02
C LEU A 234 6.56 -7.82 -18.04
N THR A 235 5.97 -8.76 -17.31
CA THR A 235 4.52 -8.84 -17.13
C THR A 235 4.19 -8.43 -15.71
N TYR A 236 3.36 -7.40 -15.53
CA TYR A 236 2.86 -7.01 -14.22
C TYR A 236 1.49 -7.62 -13.95
N VAL A 237 1.35 -8.40 -12.87
CA VAL A 237 0.09 -9.05 -12.47
C VAL A 237 -0.59 -8.17 -11.43
N LEU A 238 -1.78 -7.67 -11.75
CA LEU A 238 -2.59 -6.77 -10.92
C LEU A 238 -3.32 -7.46 -9.77
N GLU A 239 -3.10 -8.75 -9.55
CA GLU A 239 -3.76 -9.52 -8.49
C GLU A 239 -3.69 -8.78 -7.15
N SER A 240 -4.87 -8.61 -6.53
CA SER A 240 -5.00 -7.77 -5.33
C SER A 240 -4.80 -8.59 -4.06
N ALA A 241 -3.64 -8.41 -3.43
CA ALA A 241 -3.38 -8.92 -2.07
C ALA A 241 -4.14 -8.14 -0.99
N ASP A 242 -4.33 -6.84 -1.21
CA ASP A 242 -5.04 -5.94 -0.33
C ASP A 242 -6.16 -5.20 -1.08
N ALA A 243 -7.01 -4.48 -0.33
CA ALA A 243 -8.06 -3.65 -0.91
C ALA A 243 -7.51 -2.32 -1.48
N GLY A 244 -6.20 -2.10 -1.45
CA GLY A 244 -5.58 -0.82 -1.75
C GLY A 244 -5.30 -0.65 -3.23
N PHE A 245 -5.78 0.46 -3.80
CA PHE A 245 -5.44 0.82 -5.18
C PHE A 245 -4.00 1.34 -5.31
N GLY A 246 -3.54 2.09 -4.31
CA GLY A 246 -2.36 2.94 -4.45
C GLY A 246 -1.01 2.22 -4.48
N ARG A 247 -0.83 1.17 -3.68
CA ARG A 247 0.40 0.35 -3.71
C ARG A 247 0.53 -0.35 -5.07
N THR A 248 -0.55 -0.97 -5.52
CA THR A 248 -0.65 -1.65 -6.81
C THR A 248 -0.28 -0.71 -7.97
N LEU A 249 -0.80 0.52 -7.99
CA LEU A 249 -0.45 1.49 -9.02
C LEU A 249 1.00 1.96 -8.96
N MET A 250 1.50 2.29 -7.76
CA MET A 250 2.87 2.76 -7.63
C MET A 250 3.85 1.69 -8.16
N THR A 251 3.62 0.44 -7.77
CA THR A 251 4.41 -0.69 -8.27
C THR A 251 4.23 -0.91 -9.76
N LEU A 252 3.00 -0.84 -10.30
CA LEU A 252 2.74 -0.93 -11.75
C LEU A 252 3.56 0.11 -12.52
N TRP A 253 3.54 1.36 -12.06
CA TRP A 253 4.29 2.43 -12.70
C TRP A 253 5.80 2.22 -12.61
N MET A 254 6.30 1.83 -11.45
CA MET A 254 7.71 1.47 -11.28
C MET A 254 8.12 0.29 -12.16
N ALA A 255 7.29 -0.74 -12.29
CA ALA A 255 7.53 -1.91 -13.12
C ALA A 255 7.60 -1.54 -14.60
N TYR A 256 6.75 -0.61 -15.05
CA TYR A 256 6.86 -0.05 -16.40
C TYR A 256 8.16 0.71 -16.61
N GLY A 257 8.51 1.63 -15.69
CA GLY A 257 9.77 2.36 -15.74
C GLY A 257 10.97 1.41 -15.78
N LEU A 258 10.94 0.35 -14.97
CA LEU A 258 11.96 -0.70 -14.95
C LEU A 258 12.04 -1.43 -16.29
N ALA A 259 10.89 -1.82 -16.86
CA ALA A 259 10.82 -2.47 -18.17
C ALA A 259 11.43 -1.59 -19.27
N GLN A 260 11.14 -0.29 -19.28
CA GLN A 260 11.73 0.66 -20.23
C GLN A 260 13.24 0.79 -20.03
N LYS A 261 13.71 0.90 -18.78
CA LYS A 261 15.14 0.98 -18.44
C LYS A 261 15.91 -0.27 -18.89
N GLU A 262 15.31 -1.45 -18.78
CA GLU A 262 15.94 -2.73 -19.14
C GLU A 262 15.66 -3.17 -20.60
N GLY A 263 14.91 -2.38 -21.38
CA GLY A 263 14.55 -2.71 -22.77
C GLY A 263 13.63 -3.92 -22.90
N ARG A 264 12.72 -4.13 -21.94
CA ARG A 264 11.75 -5.22 -21.90
C ARG A 264 10.42 -4.79 -22.51
N ALA A 265 9.79 -5.68 -23.27
CA ALA A 265 8.38 -5.51 -23.64
C ALA A 265 7.50 -5.61 -22.39
N PHE A 266 6.53 -4.70 -22.24
CA PHE A 266 5.69 -4.63 -21.04
C PHE A 266 4.29 -5.17 -21.30
N PHE A 267 3.77 -5.94 -20.36
CA PHE A 267 2.41 -6.49 -20.37
C PHE A 267 1.75 -6.32 -19.01
N VAL A 268 0.43 -6.24 -19.00
CA VAL A 268 -0.40 -6.17 -17.80
C VAL A 268 -1.35 -7.37 -17.81
N ASP A 269 -1.43 -8.08 -16.69
CA ASP A 269 -2.42 -9.11 -16.45
C ASP A 269 -3.40 -8.62 -15.37
N ASP A 270 -4.68 -8.49 -15.73
CA ASP A 270 -5.76 -7.99 -14.88
C ASP A 270 -6.76 -9.09 -14.48
N THR A 271 -6.45 -10.36 -14.76
CA THR A 271 -7.38 -11.49 -14.65
C THR A 271 -7.96 -11.67 -13.24
N ARG A 272 -7.18 -11.33 -12.20
CA ARG A 272 -7.56 -11.43 -10.78
C ARG A 272 -7.50 -10.09 -10.05
N TRP A 273 -7.65 -8.98 -10.77
CA TRP A 273 -7.67 -7.67 -10.16
C TRP A 273 -9.00 -7.42 -9.43
N ALA A 274 -8.97 -6.98 -8.17
CA ALA A 274 -10.18 -6.79 -7.36
C ALA A 274 -11.12 -5.69 -7.90
N TYR A 275 -10.60 -4.81 -8.77
CA TYR A 275 -11.33 -3.72 -9.39
C TYR A 275 -11.89 -4.06 -10.78
N GLY A 276 -11.69 -5.28 -11.27
CA GLY A 276 -12.16 -5.74 -12.57
C GLY A 276 -11.13 -5.60 -13.67
N GLU A 277 -11.56 -5.29 -14.88
CA GLU A 277 -10.66 -5.10 -16.03
C GLU A 277 -9.88 -3.79 -15.91
N TYR A 278 -8.60 -3.80 -16.30
CA TYR A 278 -7.76 -2.61 -16.38
C TYR A 278 -8.39 -1.55 -17.30
N SER A 279 -8.95 -2.00 -18.44
CA SER A 279 -9.64 -1.17 -19.43
C SER A 279 -10.90 -0.49 -18.91
N ALA A 280 -11.47 -0.94 -17.79
CA ALA A 280 -12.62 -0.29 -17.17
C ALA A 280 -12.24 1.07 -16.53
N ILE A 281 -10.96 1.26 -16.19
CA ILE A 281 -10.47 2.47 -15.51
C ILE A 281 -9.51 3.24 -16.41
N PHE A 282 -8.62 2.54 -17.12
CA PHE A 282 -7.56 3.13 -17.93
C PHE A 282 -7.65 2.72 -19.40
N ASP A 283 -7.08 3.52 -20.30
CA ASP A 283 -6.80 3.11 -21.68
C ASP A 283 -5.76 1.96 -21.67
N PRO A 284 -5.81 1.03 -22.63
CA PRO A 284 -4.89 -0.10 -22.68
C PRO A 284 -3.41 0.36 -22.77
N PRO A 285 -2.48 -0.39 -22.16
CA PRO A 285 -1.07 -0.03 -22.16
C PRO A 285 -0.47 -0.03 -23.57
N PRO A 286 0.66 0.68 -23.81
CA PRO A 286 1.34 0.68 -25.09
C PRO A 286 1.67 -0.74 -25.59
N VAL A 287 1.11 -1.12 -26.75
CA VAL A 287 1.23 -2.49 -27.27
C VAL A 287 2.63 -2.72 -27.88
N PRO A 288 3.39 -3.73 -27.43
CA PRO A 288 4.69 -4.03 -27.99
C PRO A 288 4.59 -4.64 -29.42
N ALA A 289 5.71 -4.60 -30.14
CA ALA A 289 5.83 -5.18 -31.49
C ALA A 289 5.87 -6.71 -31.49
N CYS A 290 5.98 -7.33 -30.31
CA CYS A 290 6.07 -8.78 -30.10
C CYS A 290 4.88 -9.28 -29.27
N ARG A 291 4.66 -10.60 -29.28
CA ARG A 291 3.64 -11.27 -28.47
C ARG A 291 4.23 -11.75 -27.13
N PRO A 292 3.42 -11.90 -26.07
CA PRO A 292 3.89 -12.43 -24.80
C PRO A 292 4.51 -13.84 -24.97
N PRO A 293 5.50 -14.18 -24.14
CA PRO A 293 6.12 -15.50 -24.13
C PRO A 293 5.14 -16.58 -23.64
N PRO A 294 5.44 -17.87 -23.85
CA PRO A 294 4.72 -18.96 -23.21
C PRO A 294 4.74 -18.87 -21.68
N HIS A 295 3.68 -19.33 -21.01
CA HIS A 295 3.55 -19.21 -19.55
C HIS A 295 4.68 -19.91 -18.77
N HIS A 296 5.22 -21.03 -19.27
CA HIS A 296 6.31 -21.75 -18.61
C HIS A 296 7.65 -21.01 -18.66
N GLU A 297 7.81 -20.03 -19.55
CA GLU A 297 9.01 -19.18 -19.60
C GLU A 297 8.87 -17.92 -18.73
N MET A 298 7.68 -17.62 -18.21
CA MET A 298 7.41 -16.43 -17.40
C MET A 298 7.76 -16.67 -15.92
N LEU A 299 8.82 -16.04 -15.43
CA LEU A 299 9.38 -16.30 -14.10
C LEU A 299 9.21 -15.14 -13.12
N LEU A 300 8.90 -15.45 -11.86
CA LEU A 300 8.86 -14.48 -10.75
C LEU A 300 10.24 -14.14 -10.19
N CYS A 301 11.23 -15.00 -10.42
CA CYS A 301 12.58 -14.89 -9.89
C CYS A 301 13.55 -15.68 -10.79
N PRO A 302 14.83 -15.26 -10.89
CA PRO A 302 15.41 -14.02 -10.38
C PRO A 302 15.12 -12.81 -11.30
N ARG A 303 15.38 -11.57 -10.86
CA ARG A 303 15.10 -10.33 -11.63
C ARG A 303 15.71 -10.34 -13.05
N GLN A 304 16.87 -10.99 -13.21
CA GLN A 304 17.56 -11.12 -14.49
C GLN A 304 16.89 -12.07 -15.50
N ALA A 305 15.87 -12.83 -15.08
CA ALA A 305 15.14 -13.74 -15.96
C ALA A 305 14.67 -13.02 -17.23
N ARG A 306 14.67 -13.72 -18.36
CA ARG A 306 14.36 -13.13 -19.65
C ARG A 306 12.93 -12.60 -19.75
N HIS A 307 12.00 -13.33 -19.16
CA HIS A 307 10.59 -12.97 -19.03
C HIS A 307 10.25 -12.86 -17.55
N LEU A 308 10.29 -11.65 -17.03
CA LEU A 308 10.08 -11.38 -15.61
C LEU A 308 8.58 -11.14 -15.36
N VAL A 309 8.02 -11.80 -14.36
CA VAL A 309 6.69 -11.53 -13.82
C VAL A 309 6.87 -10.74 -12.54
N VAL A 310 6.13 -9.64 -12.39
CA VAL A 310 6.11 -8.83 -11.17
C VAL A 310 4.69 -8.85 -10.62
N SER A 311 4.54 -9.20 -9.35
CA SER A 311 3.29 -9.18 -8.60
C SER A 311 3.55 -8.61 -7.21
N SER A 312 2.50 -8.42 -6.40
CA SER A 312 2.67 -7.99 -5.02
C SER A 312 3.53 -8.95 -4.19
N ALA A 313 3.64 -10.23 -4.57
CA ALA A 313 4.41 -11.25 -3.85
C ALA A 313 5.93 -11.08 -4.00
N ASN A 314 6.42 -10.61 -5.14
CA ASN A 314 7.86 -10.47 -5.41
C ASN A 314 8.32 -9.02 -5.55
N THR A 315 7.44 -8.05 -5.27
CA THR A 315 7.79 -6.65 -5.46
C THR A 315 9.01 -6.25 -4.60
N LYS A 316 9.06 -6.72 -3.35
CA LYS A 316 10.19 -6.47 -2.44
C LYS A 316 11.51 -7.01 -2.99
N THR A 317 11.53 -8.20 -3.57
CA THR A 317 12.76 -8.80 -4.12
C THR A 317 13.19 -8.15 -5.44
N VAL A 318 12.23 -7.65 -6.24
CA VAL A 318 12.53 -6.97 -7.51
C VAL A 318 13.08 -5.55 -7.28
N PHE A 319 12.49 -4.79 -6.36
CA PHE A 319 12.82 -3.37 -6.16
C PHE A 319 13.61 -3.06 -4.89
N GLY A 320 13.54 -3.89 -3.84
CA GLY A 320 14.23 -3.64 -2.56
C GLY A 320 15.73 -3.48 -2.76
N ASP A 321 16.35 -4.38 -3.53
CA ASP A 321 17.78 -4.37 -3.81
C ASP A 321 18.22 -3.22 -4.73
N MET A 322 17.27 -2.55 -5.42
CA MET A 322 17.58 -1.44 -6.32
C MET A 322 17.86 -0.13 -5.58
N PHE A 323 17.31 0.03 -4.38
CA PHE A 323 17.28 1.31 -3.66
C PHE A 323 17.88 1.14 -2.27
N GLY A 324 19.04 0.46 -2.20
CA GLY A 324 19.70 0.05 -0.96
C GLY A 324 19.86 1.16 0.10
N GLU A 325 20.00 0.72 1.35
CA GLU A 325 19.96 1.56 2.55
C GLU A 325 21.33 2.24 2.88
N SER A 326 22.03 2.78 1.89
CA SER A 326 23.13 3.72 2.18
C SER A 326 22.55 5.10 2.46
N ASP A 327 22.78 5.63 3.67
CA ASP A 327 22.30 6.96 4.09
C ASP A 327 22.74 8.08 3.12
N ASP A 328 23.94 7.96 2.54
CA ASP A 328 24.49 8.92 1.58
C ASP A 328 23.72 8.95 0.24
N ASP A 329 22.95 7.90 -0.09
CA ASP A 329 22.24 7.73 -1.36
C ASP A 329 20.71 7.88 -1.25
N ILE A 330 20.15 8.23 -0.08
CA ILE A 330 18.69 8.25 0.13
C ILE A 330 17.98 9.16 -0.88
N HIS A 331 18.46 10.40 -1.05
CA HIS A 331 17.83 11.35 -1.98
C HIS A 331 17.97 10.91 -3.45
N SER A 332 19.12 10.33 -3.83
CA SER A 332 19.32 9.81 -5.18
C SER A 332 18.45 8.57 -5.44
N ASN A 333 18.31 7.68 -4.47
CA ASN A 333 17.47 6.48 -4.55
C ASN A 333 15.99 6.85 -4.63
N GLN A 334 15.56 7.80 -3.82
CA GLN A 334 14.22 8.37 -3.86
C GLN A 334 13.93 9.01 -5.22
N LYS A 335 14.86 9.80 -5.76
CA LYS A 335 14.71 10.39 -7.10
C LYS A 335 14.66 9.32 -8.19
N ALA A 336 15.51 8.29 -8.13
CA ALA A 336 15.50 7.20 -9.09
C ALA A 336 14.17 6.42 -9.06
N MET A 337 13.65 6.12 -7.87
CA MET A 337 12.34 5.50 -7.69
C MET A 337 11.22 6.38 -8.23
N PHE A 338 11.28 7.69 -7.94
CA PHE A 338 10.34 8.67 -8.47
C PHE A 338 10.35 8.70 -10.00
N GLU A 339 11.53 8.71 -10.62
CA GLU A 339 11.68 8.77 -12.08
C GLU A 339 11.07 7.53 -12.76
N LEU A 340 11.29 6.33 -12.21
CA LEU A 340 10.65 5.11 -12.72
C LEU A 340 9.12 5.19 -12.62
N ALA A 341 8.61 5.61 -11.45
CA ALA A 341 7.18 5.78 -11.23
C ALA A 341 6.59 6.87 -12.16
N HIS A 342 7.31 7.97 -12.37
CA HIS A 342 6.85 9.07 -13.22
C HIS A 342 6.81 8.68 -14.70
N GLN A 343 7.77 7.86 -15.16
CA GLN A 343 7.76 7.28 -16.49
C GLN A 343 6.56 6.34 -16.68
N GLY A 344 6.28 5.49 -15.68
CA GLY A 344 5.11 4.61 -15.68
C GLY A 344 3.79 5.36 -15.67
N TYR A 345 3.65 6.38 -14.81
CA TYR A 345 2.50 7.27 -14.77
C TYR A 345 2.21 7.86 -16.15
N LYS A 346 3.20 8.46 -16.81
CA LYS A 346 3.03 9.10 -18.12
C LYS A 346 2.55 8.15 -19.22
N ALA A 347 2.89 6.86 -19.12
CA ALA A 347 2.57 5.87 -20.15
C ALA A 347 1.30 5.06 -19.86
N LEU A 348 0.95 4.89 -18.58
CA LEU A 348 -0.10 3.99 -18.13
C LEU A 348 -1.29 4.70 -17.48
N PHE A 349 -1.14 5.95 -17.04
CA PHE A 349 -2.23 6.71 -16.45
C PHE A 349 -2.97 7.53 -17.51
N HIS A 350 -3.73 6.83 -18.33
CA HIS A 350 -4.68 7.45 -19.24
C HIS A 350 -6.05 6.94 -18.84
N LEU A 351 -6.90 7.80 -18.29
CA LEU A 351 -8.27 7.39 -17.93
C LEU A 351 -9.02 6.96 -19.19
N ASN A 352 -9.99 6.05 -19.01
CA ASN A 352 -10.90 5.69 -20.10
C ASN A 352 -11.55 6.94 -20.72
N GLN A 353 -12.03 6.83 -21.95
CA GLN A 353 -12.53 7.97 -22.71
C GLN A 353 -13.57 8.82 -21.95
N MET A 354 -14.56 8.19 -21.31
CA MET A 354 -15.63 8.91 -20.60
C MET A 354 -15.10 9.69 -19.39
N ASP A 355 -14.27 9.05 -18.57
CA ASP A 355 -13.71 9.65 -17.35
C ASP A 355 -12.70 10.74 -17.71
N ARG A 356 -11.91 10.53 -18.76
CA ARG A 356 -10.98 11.54 -19.28
C ARG A 356 -11.70 12.79 -19.76
N GLU A 357 -12.77 12.64 -20.55
CA GLU A 357 -13.57 13.78 -21.03
C GLU A 357 -14.18 14.56 -19.85
N TYR A 358 -14.69 13.86 -18.84
CA TYR A 358 -15.18 14.49 -17.62
C TYR A 358 -14.09 15.27 -16.88
N VAL A 359 -12.93 14.65 -16.63
CA VAL A 359 -11.81 15.29 -15.92
C VAL A 359 -11.31 16.52 -16.68
N VAL A 360 -11.11 16.43 -18.00
CA VAL A 360 -10.66 17.56 -18.82
C VAL A 360 -11.64 18.74 -18.73
N ASN A 361 -12.94 18.47 -18.88
CA ASN A 361 -13.97 19.52 -18.77
C ASN A 361 -13.98 20.15 -17.37
N ARG A 362 -13.85 19.33 -16.32
CA ARG A 362 -13.82 19.78 -14.92
C ARG A 362 -12.61 20.67 -14.64
N VAL A 363 -11.44 20.28 -15.14
CA VAL A 363 -10.20 21.06 -15.01
C VAL A 363 -10.35 22.40 -15.73
N GLN A 364 -10.91 22.42 -16.94
CA GLN A 364 -11.14 23.66 -17.69
C GLN A 364 -12.15 24.57 -17.01
N GLU A 365 -13.26 24.02 -16.50
CA GLU A 365 -14.30 24.76 -15.77
C GLU A 365 -13.71 25.52 -14.58
N HIS A 366 -12.86 24.85 -13.79
CA HIS A 366 -12.25 25.47 -12.61
C HIS A 366 -11.12 26.43 -12.95
N LYS A 367 -10.29 26.13 -13.96
CA LYS A 367 -9.28 27.08 -14.45
C LYS A 367 -9.89 28.35 -15.00
N ALA A 368 -11.07 28.29 -15.60
CA ALA A 368 -11.77 29.49 -16.06
C ALA A 368 -12.22 30.39 -14.89
N LYS A 369 -12.62 29.78 -13.76
CA LYS A 369 -13.03 30.52 -12.55
C LYS A 369 -11.88 31.27 -11.86
N THR A 370 -10.62 30.86 -12.09
CA THR A 370 -9.46 31.53 -11.48
C THR A 370 -8.88 32.66 -12.33
N GLN A 371 -9.39 32.87 -13.54
CA GLN A 371 -8.92 33.93 -14.42
C GLN A 371 -9.51 35.27 -13.99
N ALA A 372 -8.62 36.21 -13.67
CA ALA A 372 -9.00 37.59 -13.37
C ALA A 372 -9.11 38.41 -14.66
N ALA A 373 -10.06 39.33 -14.73
CA ALA A 373 -10.24 40.22 -15.88
C ALA A 373 -9.08 41.21 -16.02
N GLU A 374 -8.40 41.49 -14.90
CA GLU A 374 -7.26 42.39 -14.75
C GLU A 374 -5.94 41.82 -15.31
N GLY A 375 -5.97 40.57 -15.80
CA GLY A 375 -4.85 39.92 -16.51
C GLY A 375 -4.17 38.82 -15.71
N HIS A 376 -3.28 38.06 -16.37
CA HIS A 376 -2.69 36.83 -15.83
C HIS A 376 -1.90 36.99 -14.53
N ALA A 377 -1.40 38.18 -14.22
CA ALA A 377 -0.70 38.46 -12.96
C ALA A 377 -1.62 38.33 -11.74
N HIS A 378 -2.91 38.59 -11.93
CA HIS A 378 -3.96 38.55 -10.90
C HIS A 378 -4.76 37.24 -10.90
N ASN A 379 -4.32 36.23 -11.67
CA ASN A 379 -4.96 34.93 -11.64
C ASN A 379 -4.86 34.30 -10.24
N GLY A 380 -5.98 33.73 -9.79
CA GLY A 380 -6.06 33.00 -8.55
C GLY A 380 -5.23 31.73 -8.54
N VAL A 381 -4.90 31.28 -7.33
CA VAL A 381 -4.12 30.06 -7.09
C VAL A 381 -5.05 28.93 -6.73
N ILE A 382 -4.82 27.75 -7.27
CA ILE A 382 -5.63 26.56 -6.98
C ILE A 382 -4.87 25.65 -6.01
N VAL A 383 -5.41 25.50 -4.81
CA VAL A 383 -4.89 24.59 -3.79
C VAL A 383 -5.72 23.31 -3.80
N GLY A 384 -5.09 22.19 -4.15
CA GLY A 384 -5.67 20.87 -4.02
C GLY A 384 -5.45 20.31 -2.61
N VAL A 385 -6.45 19.65 -2.06
CA VAL A 385 -6.38 18.98 -0.76
C VAL A 385 -6.84 17.55 -0.93
N HIS A 386 -6.00 16.60 -0.53
CA HIS A 386 -6.35 15.18 -0.46
C HIS A 386 -6.34 14.72 0.99
N VAL A 387 -7.54 14.46 1.52
CA VAL A 387 -7.76 13.94 2.87
C VAL A 387 -7.98 12.43 2.81
N ARG A 388 -7.26 11.68 3.65
CA ARG A 388 -7.41 10.23 3.78
C ARG A 388 -7.82 9.89 5.20
N HIS A 389 -9.01 9.33 5.37
CA HIS A 389 -9.51 8.73 6.63
C HIS A 389 -9.84 7.27 6.41
N GLY A 390 -9.94 6.44 7.45
CA GLY A 390 -10.40 5.06 7.34
C GLY A 390 -9.43 4.10 7.99
N ASP A 391 -9.03 3.05 7.27
CA ASP A 391 -8.07 2.07 7.81
C ASP A 391 -6.62 2.60 7.91
N LEU A 392 -6.26 3.65 7.17
CA LEU A 392 -4.94 4.28 7.24
C LEU A 392 -4.92 5.47 8.20
N HIS A 393 -3.84 5.57 8.98
CA HIS A 393 -3.63 6.61 9.97
C HIS A 393 -2.30 7.33 9.70
N PRO A 394 -2.17 8.61 10.11
CA PRO A 394 -0.95 9.38 9.99
C PRO A 394 0.27 8.71 10.61
N SER A 395 1.44 8.98 10.04
CA SER A 395 2.73 8.52 10.56
C SER A 395 3.18 9.35 11.76
N GLU A 396 2.71 10.60 11.84
CA GLU A 396 3.01 11.48 12.95
C GLU A 396 2.46 10.94 14.27
N TYR A 397 3.33 10.81 15.28
CA TYR A 397 3.01 10.17 16.55
C TYR A 397 1.76 10.74 17.24
N GLN A 398 1.56 12.06 17.17
CA GLN A 398 0.43 12.74 17.81
C GLN A 398 -0.93 12.36 17.22
N TYR A 399 -0.95 11.94 15.95
CA TYR A 399 -2.16 11.54 15.23
C TYR A 399 -2.19 10.05 14.90
N HIS A 400 -1.21 9.25 15.33
CA HIS A 400 -1.15 7.83 15.00
C HIS A 400 -2.41 7.03 15.40
N GLY A 401 -3.10 7.44 16.47
CA GLY A 401 -4.37 6.84 16.92
C GLY A 401 -5.64 7.53 16.43
N SER A 402 -5.53 8.50 15.51
CA SER A 402 -6.64 9.31 14.99
C SER A 402 -6.33 9.76 13.55
N TYR A 403 -7.07 10.73 13.04
CA TYR A 403 -6.75 11.41 11.78
C TYR A 403 -6.16 12.80 12.04
N ILE A 404 -5.44 13.33 11.06
CA ILE A 404 -5.02 14.73 11.07
C ILE A 404 -6.27 15.62 11.00
N PRO A 405 -6.47 16.55 11.95
CA PRO A 405 -7.59 17.47 11.94
C PRO A 405 -7.70 18.27 10.62
N THR A 406 -8.94 18.41 10.12
CA THR A 406 -9.24 19.12 8.86
C THR A 406 -8.78 20.58 8.87
N ASN A 407 -8.77 21.23 10.04
CA ASN A 407 -8.28 22.60 10.18
C ASN A 407 -6.80 22.74 9.80
N ILE A 408 -5.96 21.73 10.01
CA ILE A 408 -4.53 21.78 9.67
C ILE A 408 -4.34 21.93 8.15
N TYR A 409 -5.11 21.19 7.35
CA TYR A 409 -5.06 21.31 5.89
C TYR A 409 -5.48 22.71 5.43
N THR A 410 -6.55 23.26 6.01
CA THR A 410 -7.08 24.57 5.61
C THR A 410 -6.21 25.72 6.10
N GLU A 411 -5.61 25.61 7.29
CA GLU A 411 -4.60 26.54 7.80
C GLU A 411 -3.37 26.56 6.90
N ARG A 412 -2.88 25.38 6.51
CA ARG A 412 -1.76 25.26 5.57
C ARG A 412 -2.10 25.85 4.20
N ALA A 413 -3.32 25.63 3.70
CA ALA A 413 -3.80 26.24 2.47
C ALA A 413 -3.82 27.78 2.56
N ARG A 414 -4.33 28.34 3.66
CA ARG A 414 -4.33 29.81 3.90
C ARG A 414 -2.92 30.38 3.96
N GLU A 415 -1.99 29.68 4.60
CA GLU A 415 -0.58 30.08 4.68
C GLU A 415 0.05 30.14 3.28
N ILE A 416 -0.15 29.11 2.46
CA ILE A 416 0.34 29.05 1.07
C ILE A 416 -0.24 30.19 0.22
N LEU A 417 -1.54 30.47 0.35
CA LEU A 417 -2.17 31.57 -0.38
C LEU A 417 -1.61 32.93 0.06
N ASN A 418 -1.52 33.19 1.36
CA ASN A 418 -1.00 34.46 1.88
C ASN A 418 0.46 34.69 1.44
N THR A 419 1.33 33.69 1.62
CA THR A 419 2.74 33.78 1.17
C THR A 419 2.87 34.00 -0.33
N THR A 420 2.03 33.35 -1.14
CA THR A 420 2.04 33.55 -2.61
C THR A 420 1.62 34.96 -3.01
N PHE A 421 0.60 35.53 -2.36
CA PHE A 421 0.11 36.88 -2.68
C PHE A 421 0.97 38.01 -2.10
N GLU A 422 1.66 37.78 -0.97
CA GLU A 422 2.68 38.69 -0.47
C GLU A 422 3.87 38.81 -1.45
N LEU A 423 4.28 37.70 -2.07
CA LEU A 423 5.36 37.70 -3.06
C LEU A 423 4.96 38.37 -4.39
N ARG A 424 3.69 38.24 -4.82
CA ARG A 424 3.19 38.85 -6.06
C ARG A 424 2.85 40.35 -5.93
N GLY A 425 2.64 40.84 -4.72
CA GLY A 425 2.29 42.25 -4.48
C GLY A 425 3.43 43.21 -4.82
N ALA A 426 3.36 43.87 -5.98
CA ALA A 426 4.41 44.77 -6.48
C ALA A 426 4.73 45.98 -5.56
N HIS A 427 3.87 46.31 -4.58
CA HIS A 427 4.06 47.42 -3.65
C HIS A 427 3.55 47.12 -2.23
N ARG A 428 4.00 46.03 -1.58
CA ARG A 428 3.69 45.71 -0.16
C ARG A 428 2.18 45.66 0.19
N GLY A 429 1.31 45.50 -0.80
CA GLY A 429 -0.13 45.35 -0.64
C GLY A 429 -0.58 43.99 -1.16
N GLU A 430 -1.46 43.32 -0.40
CA GLU A 430 -2.04 42.03 -0.78
C GLU A 430 -2.78 42.13 -2.12
N ASP A 431 -2.54 41.18 -3.02
CA ASP A 431 -3.33 41.01 -4.24
C ASP A 431 -4.70 40.39 -3.91
N LYS A 432 -5.63 41.25 -3.49
CA LYS A 432 -6.99 40.84 -3.11
C LYS A 432 -7.76 40.22 -4.28
N VAL A 433 -7.52 40.70 -5.49
CA VAL A 433 -8.19 40.18 -6.70
C VAL A 433 -7.79 38.73 -6.93
N ALA A 434 -6.50 38.41 -6.86
CA ALA A 434 -6.03 37.03 -7.00
C ALA A 434 -6.47 36.13 -5.84
N LYS A 435 -6.58 36.67 -4.63
CA LYS A 435 -7.11 35.95 -3.47
C LYS A 435 -8.59 35.57 -3.67
N ASP A 436 -9.41 36.49 -4.18
CA ASP A 436 -10.84 36.26 -4.42
C ASP A 436 -11.09 35.25 -5.56
N HIS A 437 -10.16 35.14 -6.53
CA HIS A 437 -10.21 34.16 -7.61
C HIS A 437 -9.51 32.82 -7.27
N SER A 438 -8.98 32.66 -6.05
CA SER A 438 -8.35 31.40 -5.62
C SER A 438 -9.39 30.32 -5.32
N LEU A 439 -9.05 29.06 -5.59
CA LEU A 439 -9.94 27.93 -5.37
C LEU A 439 -9.30 26.88 -4.47
N LEU A 440 -10.09 26.34 -3.55
CA LEU A 440 -9.74 25.16 -2.78
C LEU A 440 -10.49 23.96 -3.36
N VAL A 441 -9.75 22.95 -3.80
CA VAL A 441 -10.31 21.73 -4.41
C VAL A 441 -10.05 20.55 -3.49
N LEU A 442 -11.10 19.80 -3.15
CA LEU A 442 -11.03 18.73 -2.14
C LEU A 442 -11.30 17.36 -2.76
N ALA A 443 -10.45 16.39 -2.45
CA ALA A 443 -10.72 14.96 -2.59
C ALA A 443 -10.64 14.29 -1.21
N SER A 444 -11.61 13.44 -0.91
CA SER A 444 -11.67 12.68 0.35
C SER A 444 -12.40 11.37 0.12
N ASP A 445 -11.93 10.32 0.78
CA ASP A 445 -12.62 9.04 0.84
C ASP A 445 -13.68 8.96 1.95
N ASP A 446 -13.72 9.97 2.83
CA ASP A 446 -14.76 10.17 3.82
C ASP A 446 -15.76 11.24 3.35
N PRO A 447 -17.04 10.88 3.11
CA PRO A 447 -18.05 11.81 2.65
C PRO A 447 -18.35 12.92 3.67
N MET A 448 -18.09 12.71 4.96
CA MET A 448 -18.33 13.72 6.01
C MET A 448 -17.34 14.88 5.95
N VAL A 449 -16.16 14.69 5.35
CA VAL A 449 -15.15 15.76 5.22
C VAL A 449 -15.65 16.89 4.31
N PHE A 450 -16.48 16.57 3.30
CA PHE A 450 -17.07 17.58 2.42
C PHE A 450 -18.11 18.46 3.13
N ASP A 451 -18.73 17.94 4.20
CA ASP A 451 -19.75 18.65 4.98
C ASP A 451 -19.15 19.40 6.19
N SER A 452 -17.83 19.34 6.38
CA SER A 452 -17.16 19.95 7.52
C SER A 452 -17.11 21.48 7.41
N GLU A 453 -17.15 22.18 8.55
CA GLU A 453 -17.14 23.64 8.57
C GLU A 453 -15.84 24.23 8.00
N GLU A 454 -14.72 23.52 8.16
CA GLU A 454 -13.40 23.95 7.71
C GLU A 454 -13.31 24.00 6.19
N PHE A 455 -13.96 23.06 5.50
CA PHE A 455 -13.99 22.99 4.03
C PHE A 455 -15.21 23.69 3.42
N ARG A 456 -15.91 24.54 4.19
CA ARG A 456 -17.01 25.34 3.66
C ARG A 456 -16.51 26.28 2.56
N GLY A 457 -16.93 26.01 1.32
CA GLY A 457 -16.49 26.74 0.12
C GLY A 457 -15.42 26.03 -0.69
N ALA A 458 -14.89 24.90 -0.21
CA ALA A 458 -14.10 24.00 -1.04
C ALA A 458 -14.99 23.34 -2.09
N THR A 459 -14.44 23.12 -3.28
CA THR A 459 -15.14 22.44 -4.37
C THR A 459 -14.66 21.00 -4.48
N PRO A 460 -15.54 20.00 -4.59
CA PRO A 460 -15.12 18.62 -4.80
C PRO A 460 -14.32 18.47 -6.12
N ALA A 461 -13.26 17.67 -6.08
CA ALA A 461 -12.45 17.35 -7.25
C ALA A 461 -13.31 16.72 -8.35
N GLN A 462 -14.06 15.65 -8.04
CA GLN A 462 -15.09 15.10 -8.92
C GLN A 462 -16.44 14.90 -8.21
N GLU A 463 -17.49 14.92 -9.01
CA GLU A 463 -18.89 14.74 -8.57
C GLU A 463 -19.60 13.63 -9.38
N LEU A 464 -18.89 12.98 -10.30
CA LEU A 464 -19.45 11.98 -11.21
C LEU A 464 -19.80 10.68 -10.48
N ILE A 465 -18.91 10.22 -9.59
CA ILE A 465 -19.09 9.00 -8.80
C ILE A 465 -18.82 9.35 -7.34
N ARG A 466 -19.88 9.47 -6.54
CA ARG A 466 -19.77 9.79 -5.11
C ARG A 466 -19.99 8.54 -4.26
N LEU A 467 -19.13 8.39 -3.24
CA LEU A 467 -19.35 7.44 -2.16
C LEU A 467 -20.58 7.89 -1.35
N ALA A 468 -21.54 7.00 -1.16
CA ALA A 468 -22.79 7.32 -0.48
C ALA A 468 -22.59 7.38 1.04
N SER A 469 -23.07 8.46 1.67
CA SER A 469 -23.22 8.54 3.12
C SER A 469 -24.51 7.85 3.57
N LYS A 470 -24.60 7.50 4.87
CA LYS A 470 -25.81 6.87 5.43
C LYS A 470 -27.05 7.76 5.26
N THR A 471 -26.89 9.08 5.42
CA THR A 471 -27.98 10.05 5.29
C THR A 471 -28.52 10.10 3.87
N THR A 472 -27.66 10.04 2.85
CA THR A 472 -28.08 9.97 1.45
C THR A 472 -28.85 8.68 1.15
N ILE A 473 -28.40 7.53 1.66
CA ILE A 473 -29.07 6.24 1.43
C ILE A 473 -30.47 6.23 2.07
N GLN A 474 -30.63 6.78 3.27
CA GLN A 474 -31.91 6.83 3.96
C GLN A 474 -32.93 7.76 3.27
N GLN A 475 -32.47 8.83 2.61
CA GLN A 475 -33.34 9.76 1.88
C GLN A 475 -33.91 9.16 0.59
N VAL A 476 -33.21 8.21 -0.04
CA VAL A 476 -33.64 7.54 -1.28
C VAL A 476 -34.77 6.53 -1.05
N ASN A 477 -35.09 6.19 0.21
CA ASN A 477 -36.15 5.26 0.57
C ASN A 477 -37.36 5.93 1.29
N PRO A 478 -38.06 6.93 0.68
CA PRO A 478 -38.98 7.81 1.40
C PRO A 478 -40.45 7.37 1.43
N ASP A 479 -40.82 6.20 0.89
CA ASP A 479 -42.24 5.83 0.83
C ASP A 479 -42.74 5.28 2.19
N ARG A 480 -43.11 6.22 3.07
CA ARG A 480 -43.59 5.97 4.44
C ARG A 480 -44.96 5.27 4.49
N SER A 481 -45.67 5.19 3.36
CA SER A 481 -47.01 4.60 3.26
C SER A 481 -47.03 3.08 3.11
N VAL A 482 -45.88 2.45 2.82
CA VAL A 482 -45.78 1.00 2.61
C VAL A 482 -45.03 0.37 3.78
N MET A 483 -45.60 -0.68 4.39
CA MET A 483 -44.85 -1.51 5.35
C MET A 483 -43.73 -2.23 4.60
N HIS A 484 -42.51 -1.73 4.74
CA HIS A 484 -41.32 -2.38 4.19
C HIS A 484 -40.88 -3.52 5.10
N LYS A 485 -40.37 -4.61 4.50
CA LYS A 485 -39.64 -5.65 5.22
C LYS A 485 -38.50 -4.98 6.01
N TYR A 486 -38.26 -5.40 7.25
CA TYR A 486 -37.13 -4.90 8.04
C TYR A 486 -35.83 -5.10 7.23
N VAL A 487 -35.24 -4.00 6.77
CA VAL A 487 -33.94 -3.98 6.10
C VAL A 487 -32.93 -3.61 7.17
N ASP A 488 -31.89 -4.42 7.33
CA ASP A 488 -30.79 -4.12 8.25
C ASP A 488 -30.16 -2.77 7.89
N GLU A 489 -29.63 -2.03 8.87
CA GLU A 489 -29.06 -0.70 8.64
C GLU A 489 -28.04 -0.73 7.49
N THR A 490 -28.27 0.06 6.45
CA THR A 490 -27.32 0.24 5.34
C THR A 490 -26.10 1.00 5.84
N PHE A 491 -24.93 0.39 5.76
CA PHE A 491 -23.66 1.05 6.09
C PHE A 491 -23.24 1.98 4.95
N GLY A 492 -22.96 3.25 5.27
CA GLY A 492 -22.30 4.20 4.36
C GLY A 492 -20.79 4.21 4.56
N TRP A 493 -20.06 4.93 3.71
CA TRP A 493 -18.60 5.11 3.81
C TRP A 493 -18.18 6.09 4.93
N GLU A 494 -18.94 6.14 6.03
CA GLU A 494 -18.69 7.05 7.14
C GLU A 494 -17.34 6.73 7.80
N GLY A 495 -16.50 7.76 7.94
CA GLY A 495 -15.15 7.60 8.50
C GLY A 495 -14.10 7.13 7.51
N GLY A 496 -14.41 7.03 6.21
CA GLY A 496 -13.45 6.84 5.12
C GLY A 496 -13.38 5.44 4.51
N PHE A 497 -12.32 5.17 3.76
CA PHE A 497 -12.12 3.87 3.12
C PHE A 497 -11.57 2.83 4.09
N PHE A 498 -12.29 1.72 4.21
CA PHE A 498 -11.85 0.54 4.98
C PHE A 498 -11.82 -0.71 4.09
N ALA A 499 -10.69 -1.42 4.08
CA ALA A 499 -10.53 -2.65 3.31
C ALA A 499 -11.63 -3.69 3.54
N ALA A 500 -12.08 -3.84 4.78
CA ALA A 500 -13.16 -4.77 5.12
C ALA A 500 -14.49 -4.41 4.43
N MET A 501 -14.81 -3.12 4.26
CA MET A 501 -16.03 -2.70 3.55
C MET A 501 -15.89 -2.96 2.05
N PHE A 502 -14.71 -2.69 1.48
CA PHE A 502 -14.42 -2.97 0.07
C PHE A 502 -14.58 -4.46 -0.27
N TRP A 503 -14.02 -5.36 0.54
CA TRP A 503 -14.13 -6.80 0.31
C TRP A 503 -15.56 -7.32 0.47
N ASN A 504 -16.37 -6.69 1.31
CA ASN A 504 -17.78 -7.06 1.49
C ASN A 504 -18.74 -6.37 0.51
N LEU A 505 -18.25 -5.48 -0.35
CA LEU A 505 -19.06 -4.77 -1.35
C LEU A 505 -19.69 -5.77 -2.34
N GLY A 506 -21.00 -5.69 -2.56
CA GLY A 506 -21.71 -6.53 -3.53
C GLY A 506 -22.00 -7.98 -3.09
N LEU A 507 -21.60 -8.38 -1.89
CA LEU A 507 -21.92 -9.72 -1.36
C LEU A 507 -23.36 -9.81 -0.85
N SER A 508 -24.07 -10.87 -1.24
CA SER A 508 -25.37 -11.21 -0.63
C SER A 508 -25.17 -11.94 0.71
N SER A 509 -26.12 -11.81 1.64
CA SER A 509 -26.06 -12.55 2.92
C SER A 509 -26.11 -14.07 2.75
N GLU A 510 -26.70 -14.58 1.67
CA GLU A 510 -26.72 -16.02 1.39
C GLU A 510 -25.34 -16.52 0.93
N SER A 511 -24.61 -15.69 0.18
CA SER A 511 -23.23 -15.94 -0.24
C SER A 511 -22.25 -15.86 0.94
N ALA A 512 -22.42 -14.89 1.84
CA ALA A 512 -21.57 -14.73 3.03
C ALA A 512 -21.74 -15.88 4.05
N VAL A 513 -22.95 -16.43 4.20
CA VAL A 513 -23.21 -17.58 5.09
C VAL A 513 -22.74 -18.90 4.47
N SER A 514 -22.75 -19.01 3.13
CA SER A 514 -22.27 -20.20 2.42
C SER A 514 -20.73 -20.24 2.31
N ALA A 515 -20.05 -19.08 2.39
CA ALA A 515 -18.59 -19.00 2.45
C ALA A 515 -17.98 -19.77 3.64
N ASN A 516 -18.75 -20.01 4.70
CA ASN A 516 -18.33 -20.81 5.86
C ASN A 516 -18.53 -22.33 5.70
N LYS A 517 -19.15 -22.83 4.62
CA LYS A 517 -19.56 -24.24 4.48
C LYS A 517 -18.79 -25.05 3.44
N SER A 518 -18.10 -24.41 2.49
CA SER A 518 -17.29 -25.10 1.48
C SER A 518 -16.09 -24.25 1.07
N PRO A 519 -14.85 -24.64 1.43
CA PRO A 519 -13.65 -23.88 1.09
C PRO A 519 -13.24 -24.00 -0.40
N GLU A 520 -13.94 -24.77 -1.23
CA GLU A 520 -13.58 -25.00 -2.65
C GLU A 520 -14.46 -24.24 -3.66
N ALA A 521 -15.64 -23.73 -3.26
CA ALA A 521 -16.42 -22.77 -4.07
C ALA A 521 -15.90 -21.32 -3.91
N LYS A 522 -14.59 -21.22 -3.75
CA LYS A 522 -13.85 -20.02 -3.37
C LYS A 522 -13.68 -19.11 -4.60
N ASN A 523 -14.01 -17.84 -4.41
CA ASN A 523 -13.22 -16.72 -4.93
C ASN A 523 -13.49 -16.11 -6.32
N VAL A 524 -14.60 -16.39 -7.02
CA VAL A 524 -14.97 -15.54 -8.17
C VAL A 524 -16.07 -14.55 -7.76
N PRO A 525 -15.76 -13.25 -7.57
CA PRO A 525 -16.76 -12.25 -7.24
C PRO A 525 -17.81 -12.14 -8.36
N SER A 526 -19.06 -11.87 -8.00
CA SER A 526 -20.12 -11.65 -8.99
C SER A 526 -19.78 -10.45 -9.89
N SER A 527 -20.28 -10.44 -11.13
CA SER A 527 -20.07 -9.31 -12.06
C SER A 527 -20.55 -7.98 -11.48
N GLU A 528 -21.61 -8.00 -10.67
CA GLU A 528 -22.08 -6.82 -9.95
C GLU A 528 -21.11 -6.36 -8.85
N THR A 529 -20.52 -7.29 -8.09
CA THR A 529 -19.48 -6.98 -7.10
C THR A 529 -18.28 -6.31 -7.76
N VAL A 530 -17.80 -6.89 -8.87
CA VAL A 530 -16.68 -6.34 -9.64
C VAL A 530 -17.02 -4.95 -10.18
N ARG A 531 -18.23 -4.76 -10.72
CA ARG A 531 -18.71 -3.46 -11.20
C ARG A 531 -18.71 -2.39 -10.10
N LEU A 532 -19.20 -2.72 -8.91
CA LEU A 532 -19.24 -1.79 -7.77
C LEU A 532 -17.83 -1.42 -7.30
N ARG A 533 -16.93 -2.40 -7.21
CA ARG A 533 -15.51 -2.16 -6.87
C ARG A 533 -14.81 -1.31 -7.93
N SER A 534 -15.08 -1.56 -9.21
CA SER A 534 -14.59 -0.76 -10.33
C SER A 534 -15.00 0.71 -10.21
N LEU A 535 -16.25 1.01 -9.84
CA LEU A 535 -16.71 2.39 -9.61
C LEU A 535 -15.95 3.09 -8.48
N VAL A 536 -15.62 2.39 -7.40
CA VAL A 536 -14.79 2.94 -6.31
C VAL A 536 -13.39 3.29 -6.83
N GLY A 537 -12.78 2.40 -7.61
CA GLY A 537 -11.48 2.67 -8.26
C GLY A 537 -11.53 3.87 -9.22
N ARG A 538 -12.57 3.94 -10.07
CA ARG A 538 -12.77 5.06 -11.01
C ARG A 538 -12.94 6.40 -10.31
N ALA A 539 -13.77 6.45 -9.27
CA ALA A 539 -13.96 7.65 -8.46
C ALA A 539 -12.62 8.17 -7.92
N TYR A 540 -11.86 7.26 -7.29
CA TYR A 540 -10.57 7.60 -6.71
C TYR A 540 -9.55 8.09 -7.76
N MET A 541 -9.50 7.47 -8.94
CA MET A 541 -8.59 7.89 -10.00
C MET A 541 -8.96 9.23 -10.63
N MET A 542 -10.26 9.52 -10.78
CA MET A 542 -10.71 10.84 -11.22
C MET A 542 -10.39 11.93 -10.20
N ASP A 543 -10.56 11.65 -8.90
CA ASP A 543 -10.17 12.58 -7.81
C ASP A 543 -8.68 12.94 -7.91
N LEU A 544 -7.80 11.94 -8.02
CA LEU A 544 -6.35 12.18 -8.16
C LEU A 544 -6.00 12.90 -9.47
N ALA A 545 -6.65 12.54 -10.59
CA ALA A 545 -6.41 13.17 -11.88
C ALA A 545 -6.77 14.66 -11.86
N VAL A 546 -7.94 15.01 -11.31
CA VAL A 546 -8.35 16.41 -11.17
C VAL A 546 -7.36 17.16 -10.29
N LEU A 547 -7.01 16.63 -9.11
CA LEU A 547 -6.06 17.31 -8.22
C LEU A 547 -4.69 17.53 -8.88
N ALA A 548 -4.14 16.54 -9.59
CA ALA A 548 -2.84 16.67 -10.23
C ALA A 548 -2.83 17.67 -11.41
N ASP A 549 -3.87 17.67 -12.24
CA ASP A 549 -3.94 18.50 -13.47
C ASP A 549 -4.42 19.93 -13.19
N LEU A 550 -5.22 20.11 -12.13
CA LEU A 550 -5.84 21.38 -11.78
C LEU A 550 -5.00 22.21 -10.82
N SER A 551 -4.42 21.58 -9.80
CA SER A 551 -3.84 22.30 -8.67
C SER A 551 -2.43 22.84 -8.96
N ASP A 552 -2.18 24.06 -8.48
CA ASP A 552 -0.85 24.65 -8.45
C ASP A 552 -0.02 24.02 -7.32
N VAL A 553 -0.67 23.79 -6.17
CA VAL A 553 -0.12 23.19 -4.95
C VAL A 553 -1.09 22.13 -4.44
N VAL A 554 -0.57 21.00 -3.97
CA VAL A 554 -1.36 19.90 -3.37
C VAL A 554 -0.92 19.69 -1.93
N ILE A 555 -1.89 19.69 -1.02
CA ILE A 555 -1.70 19.40 0.41
C ILE A 555 -2.29 18.03 0.71
N CYS A 556 -1.50 17.15 1.31
CA CYS A 556 -1.94 15.79 1.62
C CYS A 556 -1.11 15.14 2.73
N THR A 557 -1.43 13.89 3.05
CA THR A 557 -0.73 13.09 4.08
C THR A 557 0.09 11.98 3.46
N VAL A 558 1.40 11.99 3.67
CA VAL A 558 2.31 11.02 3.03
C VAL A 558 2.07 9.57 3.49
N SER A 559 1.42 9.33 4.64
CA SER A 559 0.91 8.00 5.02
C SER A 559 -0.05 7.41 3.98
N ALA A 560 -0.78 8.25 3.24
CA ALA A 560 -1.68 7.81 2.19
C ALA A 560 -0.95 7.62 0.85
N MET A 561 -1.13 6.45 0.21
CA MET A 561 -0.57 6.22 -1.12
C MET A 561 -1.07 7.24 -2.16
N GLY A 562 -2.31 7.72 -2.05
CA GLY A 562 -2.83 8.79 -2.92
C GLY A 562 -1.97 10.05 -2.91
N CYS A 563 -1.51 10.46 -1.72
CA CYS A 563 -0.61 11.60 -1.58
C CYS A 563 0.72 11.35 -2.30
N ARG A 564 1.29 10.15 -2.15
CA ARG A 564 2.53 9.76 -2.83
C ARG A 564 2.37 9.72 -4.36
N LEU A 565 1.23 9.20 -4.85
CA LEU A 565 0.89 9.18 -6.27
C LEU A 565 0.75 10.61 -6.82
N LEU A 566 0.07 11.51 -6.10
CA LEU A 566 -0.06 12.92 -6.50
C LEU A 566 1.31 13.60 -6.69
N GLY A 567 2.27 13.30 -5.81
CA GLY A 567 3.66 13.74 -5.99
C GLY A 567 4.24 13.30 -7.34
N VAL A 568 4.08 12.02 -7.70
CA VAL A 568 4.51 11.47 -8.99
C VAL A 568 3.77 12.12 -10.16
N MET A 569 2.45 12.29 -10.06
CA MET A 569 1.62 12.88 -11.12
C MET A 569 2.00 14.34 -11.41
N MET A 570 2.31 15.12 -10.38
CA MET A 570 2.79 16.49 -10.52
C MET A 570 4.20 16.59 -11.13
N GLY A 571 5.02 15.54 -10.97
CA GLY A 571 6.40 15.46 -11.47
C GLY A 571 7.43 16.11 -10.53
N TRP A 572 8.69 15.67 -10.63
CA TRP A 572 9.74 15.99 -9.64
C TRP A 572 9.98 17.49 -9.48
N GLU A 573 10.06 18.22 -10.60
CA GLU A 573 10.32 19.66 -10.61
C GLU A 573 9.21 20.45 -9.90
N ARG A 574 7.94 20.17 -10.21
CA ARG A 574 6.81 20.87 -9.59
C ARG A 574 6.60 20.41 -8.15
N ALA A 575 6.55 19.10 -7.92
CA ALA A 575 6.20 18.53 -6.62
C ALA A 575 7.29 18.77 -5.58
N ILE A 576 8.53 18.38 -5.90
CA ILE A 576 9.62 18.29 -4.92
C ILE A 576 10.51 19.54 -5.00
N HIS A 577 11.04 19.89 -6.17
CA HIS A 577 11.98 21.01 -6.29
C HIS A 577 11.34 22.37 -5.98
N HIS A 578 10.11 22.62 -6.46
CA HIS A 578 9.35 23.83 -6.14
C HIS A 578 8.55 23.73 -4.84
N GLY A 579 8.50 22.56 -4.19
CA GLY A 579 7.74 22.36 -2.96
C GLY A 579 6.23 22.49 -3.11
N ASN A 580 5.68 22.26 -4.31
CA ASN A 580 4.23 22.34 -4.53
C ASN A 580 3.48 21.07 -4.11
N TRP A 581 4.19 20.00 -3.74
CA TRP A 581 3.62 18.88 -3.02
C TRP A 581 3.93 19.05 -1.53
N VAL A 582 2.90 19.26 -0.72
CA VAL A 582 3.03 19.65 0.69
C VAL A 582 2.48 18.54 1.57
N ASN A 583 3.40 17.86 2.25
CA ASN A 583 3.05 16.89 3.29
C ASN A 583 2.67 17.60 4.59
N VAL A 584 1.59 17.14 5.19
CA VAL A 584 1.02 17.64 6.44
C VAL A 584 1.09 16.56 7.56
N ASP A 585 1.63 15.39 7.23
CA ASP A 585 1.86 14.25 8.12
C ASP A 585 3.35 14.16 8.53
N GLY A 586 3.72 14.95 9.55
CA GLY A 586 5.08 15.02 10.08
C GLY A 586 6.11 15.59 9.10
N HIS A 587 7.40 15.36 9.40
CA HIS A 587 8.54 15.85 8.61
C HIS A 587 9.05 14.84 7.56
N LEU A 588 8.19 13.91 7.16
CA LEU A 588 8.55 12.87 6.20
C LEU A 588 8.59 13.43 4.77
N GLU A 589 9.65 13.10 4.05
CA GLU A 589 9.77 13.39 2.62
C GLU A 589 8.93 12.42 1.77
N TRP A 590 8.84 12.72 0.48
CA TRP A 590 8.19 11.82 -0.47
C TRP A 590 8.88 10.45 -0.46
N SER A 591 8.09 9.38 -0.43
CA SER A 591 8.59 8.02 -0.61
C SER A 591 7.66 7.27 -1.55
N GLY A 592 8.18 6.21 -2.19
CA GLY A 592 7.39 5.32 -3.04
C GLY A 592 6.62 4.31 -2.20
N VAL A 593 6.82 3.02 -2.44
CA VAL A 593 6.22 1.97 -1.61
C VAL A 593 7.19 1.63 -0.47
N ALA A 594 6.69 1.55 0.76
CA ALA A 594 7.47 1.00 1.88
C ALA A 594 7.46 -0.54 1.77
N TRP A 595 8.65 -1.13 1.66
CA TRP A 595 8.90 -2.52 1.28
C TRP A 595 9.03 -3.51 2.44
#